data_AF-A0A2W1B8D7-F1
#
_entry.id   AF-A0A2W1B8D7-F1
#
_cell.length_a   1.000
_cell.length_b   1.000
_cell.length_c   1.000
_cell.angle_alpha   90.00
_cell.angle_beta   90.00
_cell.angle_gamma   90.00
#
_symmetry.space_group_name_H-M   'P 1'
#
loop_
_entity.id
_entity.type
_entity.pdbx_description
1 polymer ?
#
loop_
_entity_poly.entity_id
_entity_poly.type
_entity_poly.pdbx_seq_one_letter_code
_entity_poly.pdbx_strand_id
1 'polypeptide(L)'
;MPKFVKVVYLPKSGGVVERSSTQRAESRDARIREYFYGKRTPYYPHSFDVKFSDLKIYKVGAPSLPDSCMPLGMRAEDALTKLVSVWPSPALHHRLLAVSFAAGPDDDVLHSNLAGFVCVTAVDMERQMLTILSPQPRPLPNTVLLLSELQYMDNH
;
A
#
# COMPACT_ATOMS: atom_id res chain seq x y z
N MET A 1 23.65 -17.66 -14.86
CA MET A 1 22.43 -18.37 -15.29
C MET A 1 22.78 -19.84 -15.54
N PRO A 2 22.03 -20.80 -14.99
CA PRO A 2 22.24 -22.22 -15.29
C PRO A 2 22.12 -22.52 -16.79
N LYS A 3 22.88 -23.51 -17.30
CA LYS A 3 22.94 -23.84 -18.74
C LYS A 3 21.63 -24.33 -19.35
N PHE A 4 20.68 -24.79 -18.53
CA PHE A 4 19.36 -25.23 -18.97
C PHE A 4 18.38 -24.07 -19.20
N VAL A 5 18.71 -22.85 -18.77
CA VAL A 5 17.85 -21.68 -18.97
C VAL A 5 18.09 -21.09 -20.36
N LYS A 6 17.10 -21.20 -21.24
CA LYS A 6 17.16 -20.65 -22.59
C LYS A 6 16.92 -19.13 -22.55
N VAL A 7 17.95 -18.36 -22.88
CA VAL A 7 17.88 -16.90 -23.01
C VAL A 7 17.64 -16.53 -24.47
N VAL A 8 16.59 -15.73 -24.74
CA VAL A 8 16.24 -15.27 -26.09
C VAL A 8 16.22 -13.75 -26.11
N TYR A 9 16.92 -13.15 -27.07
CA TYR A 9 16.90 -11.71 -27.31
C TYR A 9 15.75 -11.34 -28.25
N LEU A 10 14.95 -10.35 -27.87
CA LEU A 10 13.83 -9.84 -28.67
C LEU A 10 13.98 -8.32 -28.85
N PRO A 11 13.92 -7.81 -30.09
CA PRO A 11 13.93 -6.37 -30.33
C PRO A 11 12.62 -5.73 -29.87
N LYS A 12 12.70 -4.46 -29.43
CA LYS A 12 11.53 -3.62 -29.14
C LYS A 12 10.70 -3.42 -30.41
N SER A 13 9.38 -3.56 -30.33
CA SER A 13 8.48 -3.25 -31.46
C SER A 13 8.57 -1.76 -31.83
N GLY A 14 8.54 -1.45 -33.13
CA GLY A 14 8.67 -0.09 -33.65
C GLY A 14 7.56 0.87 -33.20
N GLY A 15 6.41 0.36 -32.75
CA GLY A 15 5.32 1.17 -32.21
C GLY A 15 5.46 1.56 -30.73
N VAL A 16 6.50 1.11 -30.03
CA VAL A 16 6.64 1.38 -28.60
C VAL A 16 7.27 2.75 -28.37
N VAL A 17 6.46 3.67 -27.85
CA VAL A 17 6.84 5.04 -27.50
C VAL A 17 7.36 5.11 -26.07
N GLU A 18 8.33 5.97 -25.82
CA GLU A 18 8.82 6.25 -24.47
C GLU A 18 7.77 7.01 -23.64
N ARG A 19 7.67 6.67 -22.36
CA ARG A 19 6.73 7.32 -21.45
C ARG A 19 7.46 8.32 -20.57
N SER A 20 6.89 9.51 -20.41
CA SER A 20 7.35 10.49 -19.42
C SER A 20 7.01 10.07 -17.99
N SER A 21 7.62 10.72 -17.00
CA SER A 21 7.26 10.55 -15.59
C SER A 21 5.80 10.92 -15.33
N THR A 22 5.31 12.01 -15.93
CA THR A 22 3.92 12.46 -15.84
C THR A 22 2.95 11.41 -16.35
N GLN A 23 3.20 10.85 -17.55
CA GLN A 23 2.35 9.79 -18.12
C GLN A 23 2.28 8.55 -17.24
N ARG A 24 3.40 8.19 -16.56
CA ARG A 24 3.42 7.07 -15.59
C ARG A 24 2.62 7.40 -14.34
N ALA A 25 2.68 8.63 -13.85
CA ALA A 25 1.89 9.07 -12.69
C ALA A 25 0.39 9.05 -13.01
N GLU A 26 -0.04 9.68 -14.11
CA GLU A 26 -1.43 9.68 -14.57
C GLU A 26 -1.96 8.25 -14.80
N SER A 27 -1.15 7.38 -15.42
CA SER A 27 -1.52 5.99 -15.63
C SER A 27 -1.71 5.25 -14.30
N ARG A 28 -0.88 5.52 -13.28
CA ARG A 28 -1.01 4.90 -11.96
C ARG A 28 -2.28 5.36 -11.27
N ASP A 29 -2.57 6.66 -11.30
CA ASP A 29 -3.77 7.22 -10.68
C ASP A 29 -5.03 6.69 -11.37
N ALA A 30 -5.01 6.56 -12.70
CA ALA A 30 -6.07 5.93 -13.47
C ALA A 30 -6.29 4.45 -13.09
N ARG A 31 -5.22 3.70 -12.76
CA ARG A 31 -5.33 2.31 -12.30
C ARG A 31 -5.91 2.20 -10.90
N ILE A 32 -5.55 3.11 -10.00
CA ILE A 32 -6.13 3.16 -8.65
C ILE A 32 -7.62 3.48 -8.75
N ARG A 33 -8.00 4.47 -9.57
CA ARG A 33 -9.42 4.78 -9.83
C ARG A 33 -10.16 3.58 -10.42
N GLU A 34 -9.58 2.90 -11.41
CA GLU A 34 -10.16 1.70 -12.03
C GLU A 34 -10.36 0.56 -11.01
N TYR A 35 -9.52 0.45 -9.99
CA TYR A 35 -9.69 -0.54 -8.92
C TYR A 35 -10.96 -0.29 -8.09
N PHE A 36 -11.23 0.95 -7.69
CA PHE A 36 -12.39 1.29 -6.86
C PHE A 36 -13.69 1.45 -7.66
N TYR A 37 -13.61 2.05 -8.85
CA TYR A 37 -14.78 2.47 -9.64
C TYR A 37 -15.01 1.65 -10.91
N GLY A 38 -14.12 0.71 -11.23
CA GLY A 38 -14.18 -0.04 -12.46
C GLY A 38 -13.80 0.80 -13.69
N LYS A 39 -13.98 0.22 -14.88
CA LYS A 39 -13.62 0.86 -16.16
C LYS A 39 -14.77 0.90 -17.15
N ARG A 40 -15.19 -0.28 -17.63
CA ARG A 40 -16.35 -0.43 -18.51
C ARG A 40 -17.60 -0.74 -17.69
N THR A 41 -17.47 -1.69 -16.79
CA THR A 41 -18.47 -1.98 -15.77
C THR A 41 -18.16 -1.12 -14.55
N PRO A 42 -19.07 -0.24 -14.11
CA PRO A 42 -18.85 0.58 -12.94
C PRO A 42 -18.93 -0.27 -11.66
N TYR A 43 -18.08 0.07 -10.70
CA TYR A 43 -18.15 -0.42 -9.33
C TYR A 43 -18.60 0.72 -8.40
N TYR A 44 -19.21 0.36 -7.28
CA TYR A 44 -19.74 1.30 -6.30
C TYR A 44 -19.02 1.08 -4.98
N PRO A 45 -17.88 1.76 -4.75
CA PRO A 45 -17.14 1.59 -3.50
C PRO A 45 -17.92 2.20 -2.33
N HIS A 46 -17.56 1.77 -1.13
CA HIS A 46 -18.17 2.19 0.11
C HIS A 46 -17.24 3.13 0.88
N SER A 47 -17.80 4.23 1.39
CA SER A 47 -17.07 5.17 2.26
C SER A 47 -17.59 5.07 3.69
N PHE A 48 -16.69 4.90 4.65
CA PHE A 48 -17.08 4.76 6.04
C PHE A 48 -15.98 5.04 7.08
N ASP A 49 -16.37 5.48 8.27
CA ASP A 49 -15.49 5.82 9.40
C ASP A 49 -15.02 4.63 10.24
N VAL A 50 -13.72 4.48 10.49
CA VAL A 50 -13.14 3.44 11.35
C VAL A 50 -12.36 4.08 12.49
N LYS A 51 -12.49 3.57 13.71
CA LYS A 51 -11.77 4.08 14.88
C LYS A 51 -10.28 3.73 14.80
N PHE A 52 -9.42 4.60 15.32
CA PHE A 52 -7.98 4.33 15.39
C PHE A 52 -7.65 3.08 16.21
N SER A 53 -8.44 2.77 17.24
CA SER A 53 -8.29 1.57 18.08
C SER A 53 -8.45 0.26 17.33
N ASP A 54 -9.19 0.28 16.23
CA ASP A 54 -9.56 -0.93 15.49
C ASP A 54 -8.57 -1.20 14.34
N LEU A 55 -7.61 -0.29 14.13
CA LEU A 55 -6.67 -0.31 13.01
C LEU A 55 -5.28 -0.74 13.46
N LYS A 56 -4.73 -1.73 12.76
CA LYS A 56 -3.36 -2.23 12.94
C LYS A 56 -2.51 -1.82 11.74
N ILE A 57 -2.03 -0.59 11.72
CA ILE A 57 -1.27 -0.04 10.58
C ILE A 57 0.24 -0.24 10.80
N TYR A 58 0.91 -0.80 9.79
CA TYR A 58 2.35 -1.02 9.79
C TYR A 58 2.99 -0.50 8.50
N LYS A 59 4.23 -0.02 8.60
CA LYS A 59 5.09 0.27 7.46
C LYS A 59 6.17 -0.81 7.38
N VAL A 60 6.41 -1.32 6.17
CA VAL A 60 7.55 -2.19 5.90
C VAL A 60 8.79 -1.33 5.70
N GLY A 61 9.85 -1.66 6.43
CA GLY A 61 11.11 -0.93 6.44
C GLY A 61 11.16 0.09 7.57
N ALA A 62 12.20 -0.05 8.39
CA ALA A 62 12.56 0.94 9.38
C ALA A 62 13.13 2.20 8.68
N PRO A 63 12.97 3.39 9.28
CA PRO A 63 13.65 4.59 8.80
C PRO A 63 15.16 4.35 8.73
N SER A 64 15.81 4.89 7.69
CA SER A 64 17.25 4.75 7.50
C SER A 64 17.99 5.38 8.68
N LEU A 65 18.51 4.53 9.57
CA LEU A 65 19.41 4.93 10.64
C LEU A 65 20.84 5.00 10.09
N PRO A 66 21.66 5.97 10.50
CA PRO A 66 23.09 5.96 10.21
C PRO A 66 23.73 4.70 10.81
N ASP A 67 24.78 4.16 10.18
CA ASP A 67 25.49 2.97 10.65
C ASP A 67 25.97 3.09 12.10
N SER A 68 26.25 4.31 12.56
CA SER A 68 26.66 4.61 13.94
C SER A 68 25.56 4.37 14.99
N CYS A 69 24.31 4.25 14.58
CA CYS A 69 23.15 4.02 15.46
C CYS A 69 22.55 2.61 15.31
N MET A 70 23.18 1.71 14.55
CA MET A 70 22.72 0.32 14.45
C MET A 70 23.14 -0.51 15.68
N PRO A 71 22.22 -1.31 16.25
CA PRO A 71 22.56 -2.24 17.34
C PRO A 71 23.63 -3.25 16.89
N LEU A 72 24.47 -3.71 17.82
CA LEU A 72 25.43 -4.78 17.53
C LEU A 72 24.71 -6.01 16.95
N GLY A 73 25.12 -6.41 15.75
CA GLY A 73 24.62 -7.61 15.08
C GLY A 73 23.48 -7.40 14.08
N MET A 74 22.90 -6.20 13.98
CA MET A 74 21.96 -5.88 12.90
C MET A 74 22.70 -5.43 11.64
N ARG A 75 22.34 -5.98 10.47
CA ARG A 75 22.77 -5.43 9.17
C ARG A 75 21.75 -4.41 8.70
N ALA A 76 22.20 -3.44 7.89
CA ALA A 76 21.32 -2.43 7.27
C ALA A 76 20.17 -3.09 6.47
N GLU A 77 20.43 -4.25 5.88
CA GLU A 77 19.47 -5.04 5.10
C GLU A 77 18.30 -5.55 5.95
N ASP A 78 18.56 -5.95 7.21
CA ASP A 78 17.54 -6.45 8.14
C ASP A 78 16.60 -5.33 8.61
N ALA A 79 17.04 -4.06 8.53
CA ALA A 79 16.20 -2.91 8.82
C ALA A 79 15.16 -2.66 7.73
N LEU A 80 15.41 -3.04 6.48
CA LEU A 80 14.53 -2.78 5.33
C LEU A 80 13.27 -3.66 5.31
N THR A 81 13.32 -4.82 5.96
CA THR A 81 12.19 -5.76 6.03
C THR A 81 11.44 -5.69 7.36
N LYS A 82 11.92 -4.91 8.33
CA LYS A 82 11.29 -4.79 9.63
C LYS A 82 9.92 -4.09 9.54
N LEU A 83 8.92 -4.67 10.19
CA LEU A 83 7.61 -4.04 10.36
C LEU A 83 7.67 -2.98 11.48
N VAL A 84 7.19 -1.79 11.18
CA VAL A 84 7.10 -0.67 12.13
C VAL A 84 5.65 -0.28 12.28
N SER A 85 5.13 -0.31 13.51
CA SER A 85 3.77 0.16 13.81
C SER A 85 3.66 1.66 13.54
N VAL A 86 2.63 2.07 12.80
CA VAL A 86 2.36 3.46 12.48
C VAL A 86 1.07 3.89 13.18
N TRP A 87 1.18 4.91 14.03
CA TRP A 87 -0.01 5.50 14.63
C TRP A 87 -0.76 6.36 13.61
N PRO A 88 -2.11 6.31 13.56
CA PRO A 88 -2.88 7.18 12.69
C PRO A 88 -2.57 8.66 12.92
N SER A 89 -2.29 9.36 11.82
CA SER A 89 -1.92 10.79 11.83
C SER A 89 -2.41 11.45 10.55
N PRO A 90 -2.44 12.80 10.47
CA PRO A 90 -2.85 13.51 9.26
C PRO A 90 -2.02 13.12 8.01
N ALA A 91 -0.82 12.58 8.19
CA ALA A 91 0.02 12.08 7.10
C ALA A 91 -0.56 10.86 6.36
N LEU A 92 -1.57 10.19 6.94
CA LEU A 92 -2.31 9.11 6.28
C LEU A 92 -3.35 9.62 5.28
N HIS A 93 -3.64 10.92 5.26
CA HIS A 93 -4.61 11.48 4.31
C HIS A 93 -4.19 11.17 2.87
N HIS A 94 -5.15 10.70 2.07
CA HIS A 94 -4.97 10.25 0.69
C HIS A 94 -4.01 9.07 0.50
N ARG A 95 -3.60 8.37 1.56
CA ARG A 95 -2.74 7.18 1.44
C ARG A 95 -3.57 5.93 1.17
N LEU A 96 -3.00 5.05 0.35
CA LEU A 96 -3.49 3.68 0.22
C LEU A 96 -2.96 2.81 1.35
N LEU A 97 -3.83 1.97 1.89
CA LEU A 97 -3.49 0.91 2.82
C LEU A 97 -3.78 -0.44 2.15
N ALA A 98 -2.81 -1.33 2.17
CA ALA A 98 -3.00 -2.70 1.73
C ALA A 98 -3.56 -3.54 2.88
N VAL A 99 -4.66 -4.26 2.62
CA VAL A 99 -5.29 -5.15 3.60
C VAL A 99 -4.64 -6.51 3.47
N SER A 100 -3.86 -6.92 4.49
CA SER A 100 -3.24 -8.25 4.51
C SER A 100 -4.22 -9.32 4.99
N PHE A 101 -3.98 -10.57 4.63
CA PHE A 101 -4.64 -11.72 5.24
C PHE A 101 -4.05 -12.08 6.62
N ALA A 102 -2.88 -11.55 6.98
CA ALA A 102 -2.28 -11.76 8.30
C ALA A 102 -3.12 -11.16 9.43
N ALA A 103 -3.41 -11.94 10.47
CA ALA A 103 -4.26 -11.51 11.59
C ALA A 103 -3.53 -10.58 12.58
N GLY A 104 -2.19 -10.66 12.61
CA GLY A 104 -1.34 -9.89 13.52
C GLY A 104 0.08 -9.71 12.98
N PRO A 105 0.91 -8.88 13.64
CA PRO A 105 2.28 -8.59 13.21
C PRO A 105 3.21 -9.80 13.30
N ASP A 106 2.90 -10.77 14.16
CA ASP A 106 3.67 -12.00 14.34
C ASP A 106 3.36 -13.05 13.26
N ASP A 107 2.33 -12.82 12.45
CA ASP A 107 1.76 -13.76 11.48
C ASP A 107 2.33 -13.50 10.09
N ASP A 108 3.62 -13.84 9.90
CA ASP A 108 4.42 -13.73 8.67
C ASP A 108 3.88 -12.74 7.61
N VAL A 109 3.78 -11.47 8.01
CA VAL A 109 3.04 -10.45 7.24
C VAL A 109 3.68 -10.19 5.89
N LEU A 110 5.01 -10.32 5.78
CA LEU A 110 5.78 -10.07 4.56
C LEU A 110 5.56 -11.13 3.49
N HIS A 111 5.17 -12.35 3.89
CA HIS A 111 4.88 -13.46 2.98
C HIS A 111 3.39 -13.75 2.84
N SER A 112 2.55 -13.07 3.62
CA SER A 112 1.10 -13.14 3.51
C SER A 112 0.56 -12.40 2.29
N ASN A 113 -0.44 -13.00 1.65
CA ASN A 113 -1.16 -12.38 0.54
C ASN A 113 -1.99 -11.18 1.03
N LEU A 114 -2.37 -10.32 0.09
CA LEU A 114 -3.27 -9.20 0.33
C LEU A 114 -4.71 -9.56 -0.09
N ALA A 115 -5.68 -9.17 0.73
CA ALA A 115 -7.10 -9.23 0.40
C ALA A 115 -7.51 -8.11 -0.56
N GLY A 116 -6.85 -6.96 -0.49
CA GLY A 116 -7.15 -5.81 -1.33
C GLY A 116 -6.52 -4.52 -0.81
N PHE A 117 -7.08 -3.38 -1.23
CA PHE A 117 -6.62 -2.05 -0.86
C PHE A 117 -7.79 -1.17 -0.44
N VAL A 118 -7.52 -0.27 0.50
CA VAL A 118 -8.43 0.80 0.91
C VAL A 118 -7.70 2.13 0.82
N CYS A 119 -8.43 3.23 0.62
CA CYS A 119 -7.86 4.58 0.59
C CYS A 119 -8.36 5.40 1.77
N VAL A 120 -7.46 6.09 2.47
CA VAL A 120 -7.85 7.02 3.53
C VAL A 120 -8.28 8.34 2.89
N THR A 121 -9.56 8.69 3.01
CA THR A 121 -10.13 9.92 2.42
C THR A 121 -10.18 11.07 3.42
N ALA A 122 -10.28 10.79 4.72
CA ALA A 122 -10.22 11.81 5.77
C ALA A 122 -9.59 11.25 7.05
N VAL A 123 -8.95 12.13 7.82
CA VAL A 123 -8.36 11.83 9.13
C VAL A 123 -8.94 12.80 10.15
N ASP A 124 -9.71 12.29 11.10
CA ASP A 124 -10.27 13.07 12.20
C ASP A 124 -9.50 12.78 13.49
N MET A 125 -8.64 13.72 13.89
CA MET A 125 -7.81 13.60 15.09
C MET A 125 -8.59 13.88 16.38
N GLU A 126 -9.72 14.60 16.31
CA GLU A 126 -10.54 14.88 17.50
C GLU A 126 -11.39 13.67 17.86
N ARG A 127 -12.05 13.08 16.86
CA ARG A 127 -12.89 11.88 17.04
C ARG A 127 -12.08 10.58 17.02
N GLN A 128 -10.79 10.64 16.69
CA GLN A 128 -9.88 9.50 16.54
C GLN A 128 -10.43 8.46 15.55
N MET A 129 -10.84 8.93 14.36
CA MET A 129 -11.40 8.10 13.28
C MET A 129 -10.80 8.42 11.91
N LEU A 130 -10.68 7.40 11.06
CA LEU A 130 -10.36 7.54 9.64
C LEU A 130 -11.61 7.31 8.81
N THR A 131 -11.88 8.17 7.84
CA THR A 131 -12.83 7.85 6.78
C THR A 131 -12.07 7.11 5.68
N ILE A 132 -12.52 5.90 5.34
CA ILE A 132 -11.88 5.06 4.33
C ILE A 132 -12.82 4.77 3.16
N LEU A 133 -12.24 4.77 1.96
CA LEU A 133 -12.84 4.25 0.74
C LEU A 133 -12.45 2.77 0.58
N SER A 134 -13.45 1.90 0.50
CA SER A 134 -13.29 0.46 0.43
C SER A 134 -14.10 -0.14 -0.72
N PRO A 135 -13.57 -1.13 -1.45
CA PRO A 135 -14.36 -1.86 -2.46
C PRO A 135 -15.50 -2.69 -1.85
N GLN A 136 -15.41 -3.04 -0.57
CA GLN A 136 -16.41 -3.81 0.16
C GLN A 136 -17.00 -3.01 1.34
N PRO A 137 -18.26 -3.26 1.72
CA PRO A 137 -18.88 -2.60 2.85
C PRO A 137 -18.23 -3.00 4.19
N ARG A 138 -18.61 -2.32 5.27
CA ARG A 138 -18.22 -2.67 6.65
C ARG A 138 -18.56 -4.12 7.01
N PRO A 139 -17.85 -4.73 7.97
CA PRO A 139 -16.70 -4.19 8.70
C PRO A 139 -15.39 -4.38 7.93
N LEU A 140 -14.40 -3.53 8.21
CA LEU A 140 -13.03 -3.80 7.77
C LEU A 140 -12.53 -5.05 8.51
N PRO A 141 -11.85 -6.00 7.83
CA PRO A 141 -11.26 -7.16 8.49
C PRO A 141 -10.32 -6.73 9.63
N ASN A 142 -10.34 -7.45 10.75
CA ASN A 142 -9.40 -7.24 11.86
C ASN A 142 -8.03 -7.86 11.52
N THR A 143 -7.37 -7.30 10.50
CA THR A 143 -6.10 -7.78 9.98
C THR A 143 -5.07 -6.64 9.95
N VAL A 144 -3.82 -6.99 9.60
CA VAL A 144 -2.75 -6.02 9.43
C VAL A 144 -2.97 -5.17 8.18
N LEU A 145 -2.88 -3.85 8.33
CA LEU A 145 -2.89 -2.88 7.25
C LEU A 145 -1.47 -2.40 6.96
N LEU A 146 -1.02 -2.53 5.72
CA LEU A 146 0.30 -2.07 5.31
C LEU A 146 0.20 -0.70 4.64
N LEU A 147 0.93 0.28 5.17
CA LEU A 147 1.01 1.62 4.62
C LEU A 147 1.74 1.62 3.29
N SER A 148 1.08 2.12 2.24
CA SER A 148 1.69 2.38 0.94
C SER A 148 2.17 3.83 0.83
N GLU A 149 3.24 4.03 0.07
CA GLU A 149 3.71 5.37 -0.29
C GLU A 149 2.89 5.98 -1.45
N LEU A 150 1.99 5.21 -2.05
CA LEU A 150 1.07 5.72 -3.06
C LEU A 150 0.01 6.63 -2.44
N GLN A 151 -0.24 7.74 -3.14
CA GLN A 151 -1.30 8.68 -2.82
C GLN A 151 -2.39 8.63 -3.90
N TYR A 152 -3.64 8.76 -3.47
CA TYR A 152 -4.80 8.87 -4.33
C TYR A 152 -5.79 9.83 -3.70
N MET A 153 -6.11 10.90 -4.43
CA MET A 153 -7.14 11.85 -4.05
C MET A 153 -8.39 11.50 -4.82
N ASP A 154 -9.46 11.20 -4.10
CA ASP A 154 -10.74 10.87 -4.70
C ASP A 154 -11.47 12.17 -5.05
N ASN A 155 -11.64 12.44 -6.34
CA ASN A 155 -12.23 13.69 -6.85
C ASN A 155 -13.69 13.51 -7.28
N HIS A 156 -14.39 12.53 -6.72
CA HIS A 156 -15.80 12.28 -7.01
C HIS A 156 -16.74 12.98 -6.03
#